data_AF-U5Q308-F1
#
_entry.id   AF-U5Q308-F1
#
_cell.length_a   1.000
_cell.length_b   1.000
_cell.length_c   1.000
_cell.angle_alpha   90.00
_cell.angle_beta   90.00
_cell.angle_gamma   90.00
#
_symmetry.space_group_name_H-M   'P 1'
#
loop_
_entity.id
_entity.type
_entity.pdbx_description
1 polymer ?
#
loop_
_entity_poly.entity_id
_entity_poly.type
_entity_poly.pdbx_seq_one_letter_code
_entity_poly.pdbx_strand_id
1 'polypeptide(L)'
;MRSILYGLLVTLLLPSVVFSREGGFVSDRQEIEYEYRGLIPESRVVINMPEPEYINPAKPTIVIFYALPNGNTIEQTKGRKPDAVSGEKDGWRYDIQHIAAQTRFLRSKDKNSNYVVVYLESALRAWTTHASKYGDSPRMYRNLIDTVRSIIADKSSGKAERGKQSIVLSSHSGGGRFIFSYIQGEATIPDYIKRIVFLDSVYGYEESLHSDKFCKWLGQSSKNALVVYSYIDTTVILDGKHIVSPTGGTGYKSRQMAGDLIAWGMKLTSASDTSFCSYTLKNKVQILIKENPHGKIYHTVLVERNGFVSSVLFGTRYEQRGYKFWGNRCYNPFID
;
A
#
# COMPACT_ATOMS: atom_id res chain seq x y z
N MET A 1 -40.08 33.66 -62.10
CA MET A 1 -41.24 33.30 -61.24
C MET A 1 -41.35 31.78 -61.21
N ARG A 2 -41.32 31.20 -60.00
CA ARG A 2 -42.04 30.01 -59.51
C ARG A 2 -41.96 28.71 -60.37
N SER A 3 -41.28 27.67 -59.86
CA SER A 3 -41.86 26.56 -59.05
C SER A 3 -42.51 25.50 -59.96
N ILE A 4 -42.33 24.17 -59.91
CA ILE A 4 -42.13 23.16 -58.84
C ILE A 4 -41.94 21.80 -59.58
N LEU A 5 -41.24 20.80 -59.00
CA LEU A 5 -41.74 19.43 -58.69
C LEU A 5 -40.63 18.34 -58.70
N TYR A 6 -40.35 17.86 -57.47
CA TYR A 6 -40.01 16.51 -57.00
C TYR A 6 -39.08 15.58 -57.82
N GLY A 7 -37.90 15.34 -57.27
CA GLY A 7 -37.10 14.14 -57.52
C GLY A 7 -37.51 12.98 -56.61
N LEU A 8 -37.78 11.83 -57.24
CA LEU A 8 -37.89 10.52 -56.60
C LEU A 8 -36.64 9.74 -57.05
N LEU A 9 -35.71 9.45 -56.15
CA LEU A 9 -34.62 8.51 -56.43
C LEU A 9 -34.66 7.39 -55.38
N VAL A 10 -34.99 6.20 -55.88
CA VAL A 10 -35.01 4.94 -55.15
C VAL A 10 -33.56 4.51 -54.95
N THR A 11 -33.09 4.48 -53.70
CA THR A 11 -31.79 3.91 -53.33
C THR A 11 -31.97 2.48 -52.84
N LEU A 12 -31.31 1.54 -53.53
CA LEU A 12 -31.22 0.14 -53.14
C LEU A 12 -30.62 -0.01 -51.74
N LEU A 13 -31.31 -0.75 -50.87
CA LEU A 13 -30.79 -1.26 -49.61
C LEU A 13 -30.00 -2.55 -49.87
N LEU A 14 -28.68 -2.49 -49.68
CA LEU A 14 -27.85 -3.67 -49.43
C LEU A 14 -27.44 -3.63 -47.95
N PRO A 15 -27.66 -4.69 -47.16
CA PRO A 15 -27.25 -4.71 -45.75
C PRO A 15 -25.73 -4.87 -45.69
N SER A 16 -25.03 -3.78 -45.37
CA SER A 16 -23.63 -3.82 -44.98
C SER A 16 -23.53 -4.54 -43.63
N VAL A 17 -23.05 -5.78 -43.68
CA VAL A 17 -22.57 -6.51 -42.50
C VAL A 17 -21.44 -5.71 -41.90
N VAL A 18 -21.74 -4.98 -40.81
CA VAL A 18 -20.72 -4.36 -39.97
C VAL A 18 -20.04 -5.50 -39.22
N PHE A 19 -18.87 -5.90 -39.70
CA PHE A 19 -17.91 -6.62 -38.87
C PHE A 19 -17.49 -5.69 -37.74
N SER A 20 -18.13 -5.86 -36.59
CA SER A 20 -17.61 -5.41 -35.31
C SER A 20 -16.24 -6.07 -35.13
N ARG A 21 -15.17 -5.30 -35.31
CA ARG A 21 -13.88 -5.65 -34.73
C ARG A 21 -14.09 -5.62 -33.22
N GLU A 22 -14.28 -6.80 -32.63
CA GLU A 22 -14.01 -6.99 -31.22
C GLU A 22 -12.54 -6.56 -31.00
N GLY A 23 -12.39 -5.36 -30.45
CA GLY A 23 -11.10 -4.86 -30.01
C GLY A 23 -10.61 -5.75 -28.89
N GLY A 24 -9.75 -6.71 -29.23
CA GLY A 24 -8.91 -7.38 -28.25
C GLY A 24 -8.18 -6.32 -27.43
N PHE A 25 -8.40 -6.33 -26.13
CA PHE A 25 -7.59 -5.56 -25.19
C PHE A 25 -6.16 -6.15 -25.24
N VAL A 26 -5.31 -5.55 -26.07
CA VAL A 26 -3.86 -5.65 -25.87
C VAL A 26 -3.59 -4.95 -24.55
N SER A 27 -3.14 -5.69 -23.54
CA SER A 27 -2.71 -5.07 -22.29
C SER A 27 -1.37 -4.40 -22.58
N ASP A 28 -1.40 -3.13 -23.01
CA ASP A 28 -0.25 -2.23 -23.07
C ASP A 28 0.22 -1.94 -21.63
N ARG A 29 0.77 -2.95 -20.98
CA ARG A 29 1.34 -2.81 -19.63
C ARG A 29 2.64 -2.04 -19.76
N GLN A 30 2.54 -0.73 -19.55
CA GLN A 30 3.67 0.20 -19.40
C GLN A 30 4.44 -0.03 -18.08
N GLU A 31 4.46 -1.25 -17.54
CA GLU A 31 5.12 -1.62 -16.29
C GLU A 31 6.02 -2.84 -16.47
N ILE A 32 7.18 -2.80 -15.81
CA ILE A 32 8.20 -3.85 -15.82
C ILE A 32 8.47 -4.32 -14.39
N GLU A 33 8.85 -5.58 -14.25
CA GLU A 33 9.23 -6.19 -12.98
C GLU A 33 10.67 -6.68 -12.99
N TYR A 34 11.40 -6.38 -11.91
CA TYR A 34 12.72 -6.92 -11.65
C TYR A 34 12.68 -7.72 -10.35
N GLU A 35 13.05 -9.00 -10.41
CA GLU A 35 13.11 -9.89 -9.25
C GLU A 35 14.55 -10.07 -8.78
N TYR A 36 14.74 -10.00 -7.46
CA TYR A 36 15.99 -10.26 -6.79
C TYR A 36 15.75 -11.20 -5.61
N ARG A 37 16.68 -12.12 -5.40
CA ARG A 37 16.70 -13.04 -4.25
C ARG A 37 18.01 -12.88 -3.51
N GLY A 38 17.96 -12.98 -2.19
CA GLY A 38 19.17 -12.96 -1.38
C GLY A 38 19.85 -11.59 -1.28
N LEU A 39 19.16 -10.47 -1.58
CA LEU A 39 19.71 -9.12 -1.32
C LEU A 39 20.04 -8.92 0.18
N ILE A 40 19.22 -9.55 1.02
CA ILE A 40 19.60 -10.02 2.36
C ILE A 40 19.30 -11.53 2.45
N PRO A 41 19.89 -12.27 3.40
CA PRO A 41 19.61 -13.70 3.56
C PRO A 41 18.11 -14.01 3.55
N GLU A 42 17.68 -15.04 2.81
CA GLU A 42 16.28 -15.50 2.79
C GLU A 42 15.23 -14.43 2.44
N SER A 43 15.62 -13.44 1.61
CA SER A 43 14.69 -12.46 1.06
C SER A 43 14.41 -12.68 -0.42
N ARG A 44 13.20 -12.28 -0.82
CA ARG A 44 12.80 -12.09 -2.21
C ARG A 44 12.21 -10.69 -2.35
N VAL A 45 12.67 -9.97 -3.36
CA VAL A 45 12.24 -8.62 -3.69
C VAL A 45 11.77 -8.58 -5.14
N VAL A 46 10.58 -8.02 -5.36
CA VAL A 46 10.10 -7.70 -6.72
C VAL A 46 9.86 -6.20 -6.80
N ILE A 47 10.52 -5.55 -7.76
CA ILE A 47 10.36 -4.13 -8.04
C ILE A 47 9.45 -4.00 -9.25
N ASN A 48 8.25 -3.47 -9.07
CA ASN A 48 7.32 -3.13 -10.15
C ASN A 48 7.36 -1.61 -10.38
N MET A 49 7.77 -1.20 -11.57
CA MET A 49 7.93 0.20 -11.96
C MET A 49 7.43 0.44 -13.38
N PRO A 50 7.12 1.69 -13.76
CA PRO A 50 6.90 2.01 -15.17
C PRO A 50 8.14 1.63 -15.99
N GLU A 51 7.96 1.24 -17.26
CA GLU A 51 9.13 1.02 -18.11
C GLU A 51 9.96 2.32 -18.20
N PRO A 52 11.29 2.23 -18.39
CA PRO A 52 12.16 3.40 -18.34
C PRO A 52 11.75 4.53 -19.29
N GLU A 53 11.15 4.23 -20.44
CA GLU A 53 10.62 5.23 -21.39
C GLU A 53 9.43 6.03 -20.84
N TYR A 54 8.61 5.44 -19.96
CA TYR A 54 7.46 6.09 -19.34
C TYR A 54 7.79 6.82 -18.03
N ILE A 55 9.01 6.70 -17.51
CA ILE A 55 9.47 7.47 -16.34
C ILE A 55 9.76 8.90 -16.77
N ASN A 56 9.07 9.86 -16.18
CA ASN A 56 9.34 11.27 -16.41
C ASN A 56 10.36 11.80 -15.38
N PRO A 57 11.59 12.16 -15.81
CA PRO A 57 12.66 12.57 -14.89
C PRO A 57 12.43 13.93 -14.22
N ALA A 58 11.44 14.72 -14.67
CA ALA A 58 11.05 15.98 -14.04
C ALA A 58 10.08 15.79 -12.87
N LYS A 59 9.54 14.58 -12.68
CA LYS A 59 8.60 14.24 -11.59
C LYS A 59 9.33 13.55 -10.44
N PRO A 60 8.89 13.75 -9.18
CA PRO A 60 9.35 12.92 -8.07
C PRO A 60 8.99 11.46 -8.31
N THR A 61 9.82 10.56 -7.79
CA THR A 61 9.54 9.12 -7.79
C THR A 61 9.10 8.70 -6.39
N ILE A 62 7.86 8.26 -6.24
CA ILE A 62 7.35 7.66 -5.02
C ILE A 62 7.70 6.18 -5.05
N VAL A 63 8.61 5.75 -4.16
CA VAL A 63 9.00 4.34 -4.03
C VAL A 63 8.32 3.78 -2.79
N ILE A 64 7.40 2.85 -3.00
CA ILE A 64 6.61 2.23 -1.94
C ILE A 64 7.22 0.86 -1.62
N PHE A 65 7.92 0.75 -0.50
CA PHE A 65 8.34 -0.53 0.04
C PHE A 65 7.15 -1.15 0.77
N TYR A 66 6.59 -2.22 0.22
CA TYR A 66 5.46 -2.93 0.78
C TYR A 66 5.93 -4.25 1.42
N ALA A 67 6.01 -4.27 2.75
CA ALA A 67 6.33 -5.46 3.54
C ALA A 67 5.10 -6.36 3.66
N LEU A 68 5.23 -7.58 3.14
CA LEU A 68 4.11 -8.50 2.97
C LEU A 68 3.54 -9.02 4.30
N PRO A 69 2.25 -9.41 4.32
CA PRO A 69 1.65 -10.09 5.44
C PRO A 69 2.13 -11.52 5.59
N ASN A 70 1.94 -12.06 6.80
CA ASN A 70 2.34 -13.42 7.10
C ASN A 70 1.59 -14.45 6.24
N GLY A 71 2.33 -15.42 5.70
CA GLY A 71 1.78 -16.53 4.93
C GLY A 71 1.44 -16.22 3.47
N ASN A 72 1.60 -14.98 3.00
CA ASN A 72 1.37 -14.61 1.60
C ASN A 72 2.67 -14.56 0.79
N THR A 73 2.58 -14.95 -0.48
CA THR A 73 3.63 -14.68 -1.48
C THR A 73 3.46 -13.30 -2.12
N ILE A 74 4.47 -12.86 -2.88
CA ILE A 74 4.36 -11.67 -3.75
C ILE A 74 3.20 -11.79 -4.72
N GLU A 75 2.99 -12.95 -5.34
CA GLU A 75 1.92 -13.17 -6.33
C GLU A 75 0.53 -13.02 -5.68
N GLN A 76 0.34 -13.62 -4.50
CA GLN A 76 -0.90 -13.49 -3.73
C GLN A 76 -1.15 -12.04 -3.29
N THR A 77 -0.08 -11.31 -2.94
CA THR A 77 -0.16 -9.91 -2.53
C THR A 77 -0.45 -8.96 -3.71
N LYS A 78 0.15 -9.24 -4.88
CA LYS A 78 -0.16 -8.52 -6.12
C LYS A 78 -1.63 -8.64 -6.48
N GLY A 79 -2.19 -9.84 -6.29
CA GLY A 79 -3.59 -10.18 -6.52
C GLY A 79 -3.90 -10.49 -7.97
N ARG A 80 -5.00 -11.22 -8.19
CA ARG A 80 -5.54 -11.64 -9.50
C ARG A 80 -7.06 -11.77 -9.41
N LYS A 81 -7.77 -11.77 -10.53
CA LYS A 81 -9.23 -11.97 -10.57
C LYS A 81 -9.64 -13.23 -9.81
N PRO A 82 -10.71 -13.16 -8.98
CA PRO A 82 -11.22 -14.32 -8.24
C PRO A 82 -11.53 -15.52 -9.14
N ASP A 83 -12.11 -15.28 -10.32
CA ASP A 83 -12.49 -16.34 -11.25
C ASP A 83 -11.27 -17.11 -11.76
N ALA A 84 -10.14 -16.42 -11.95
CA ALA A 84 -8.90 -17.02 -12.44
C ALA A 84 -8.22 -17.95 -11.42
N VAL A 85 -8.61 -17.87 -10.14
CA VAL A 85 -8.09 -18.70 -9.05
C VAL A 85 -9.18 -19.57 -8.43
N SER A 86 -10.37 -19.58 -9.03
CA SER A 86 -11.48 -20.41 -8.58
C SER A 86 -11.11 -21.89 -8.71
N GLY A 87 -11.21 -22.64 -7.61
CA GLY A 87 -10.81 -24.05 -7.56
C GLY A 87 -9.32 -24.29 -7.27
N GLU A 88 -8.46 -23.26 -7.25
CA GLU A 88 -7.09 -23.41 -6.75
C GLU A 88 -7.10 -23.55 -5.21
N LYS A 89 -6.29 -24.48 -4.70
CA LYS A 89 -6.04 -24.56 -3.25
C LYS A 89 -5.45 -23.24 -2.78
N ASP A 90 -6.07 -22.62 -1.77
CA ASP A 90 -5.71 -21.29 -1.26
C ASP A 90 -5.85 -20.14 -2.28
N GLY A 91 -6.62 -20.34 -3.37
CA GLY A 91 -6.86 -19.32 -4.41
C GLY A 91 -7.45 -18.01 -3.86
N TRP A 92 -8.25 -18.09 -2.79
CA TRP A 92 -8.78 -16.93 -2.07
C TRP A 92 -7.69 -15.92 -1.63
N ARG A 93 -6.43 -16.37 -1.44
CA ARG A 93 -5.31 -15.50 -1.07
C ARG A 93 -4.97 -14.45 -2.13
N TYR A 94 -5.31 -14.71 -3.39
CA TYR A 94 -5.13 -13.77 -4.49
C TYR A 94 -6.21 -12.68 -4.53
N ASP A 95 -7.34 -12.87 -3.84
CA ASP A 95 -8.42 -11.87 -3.75
C ASP A 95 -8.41 -11.07 -2.43
N ILE A 96 -7.23 -10.90 -1.83
CA ILE A 96 -7.08 -10.18 -0.56
C ILE A 96 -6.63 -8.74 -0.79
N GLN A 97 -5.41 -8.57 -1.31
CA GLN A 97 -4.66 -7.32 -1.19
C GLN A 97 -4.74 -6.46 -2.45
N HIS A 98 -4.59 -7.07 -3.62
CA HIS A 98 -4.62 -6.39 -4.92
C HIS A 98 -3.67 -5.18 -5.03
N ILE A 99 -2.47 -5.26 -4.44
CA ILE A 99 -1.55 -4.11 -4.40
C ILE A 99 -1.12 -3.68 -5.81
N ALA A 100 -1.05 -4.61 -6.77
CA ALA A 100 -0.77 -4.26 -8.17
C ALA A 100 -1.89 -3.39 -8.76
N ALA A 101 -3.15 -3.81 -8.62
CA ALA A 101 -4.32 -3.05 -9.08
C ALA A 101 -4.43 -1.68 -8.37
N GLN A 102 -4.21 -1.66 -7.06
CA GLN A 102 -4.19 -0.41 -6.28
C GLN A 102 -3.07 0.54 -6.74
N THR A 103 -1.89 0.02 -7.07
CA THR A 103 -0.77 0.82 -7.61
C THR A 103 -1.11 1.38 -9.00
N ARG A 104 -1.77 0.60 -9.86
CA ARG A 104 -2.27 1.09 -11.15
C ARG A 104 -3.32 2.19 -10.98
N PHE A 105 -4.21 2.07 -10.00
CA PHE A 105 -5.11 3.16 -9.63
C PHE A 105 -4.33 4.44 -9.25
N LEU A 106 -3.29 4.34 -8.40
CA LEU A 106 -2.45 5.48 -8.04
C LEU A 106 -1.82 6.14 -9.28
N ARG A 107 -1.20 5.35 -10.17
CA ARG A 107 -0.63 5.82 -11.45
C ARG A 107 -1.68 6.46 -12.38
N SER A 108 -2.93 5.99 -12.31
CA SER A 108 -4.04 6.57 -13.09
C SER A 108 -4.46 7.95 -12.56
N LYS A 109 -4.38 8.18 -11.25
CA LYS A 109 -4.87 9.41 -10.58
C LYS A 109 -3.81 10.47 -10.43
N ASP A 110 -2.62 10.11 -9.96
CA ASP A 110 -1.53 11.06 -9.77
C ASP A 110 -0.58 11.06 -10.97
N LYS A 111 -0.83 11.98 -11.89
CA LYS A 111 0.03 12.20 -13.06
C LYS A 111 1.29 13.02 -12.76
N ASN A 112 1.52 13.44 -11.52
CA ASN A 112 2.61 14.33 -11.14
C ASN A 112 3.75 13.59 -10.43
N SER A 113 3.62 12.28 -10.23
CA SER A 113 4.67 11.45 -9.65
C SER A 113 4.86 10.17 -10.46
N ASN A 114 6.07 9.61 -10.44
CA ASN A 114 6.33 8.24 -10.89
C ASN A 114 6.12 7.30 -9.69
N TYR A 115 5.30 6.25 -9.83
CA TYR A 115 5.06 5.29 -8.73
C TYR A 115 5.78 3.96 -8.98
N VAL A 116 6.66 3.60 -8.07
CA VAL A 116 7.34 2.30 -7.99
C VAL A 116 6.86 1.58 -6.75
N VAL A 117 6.47 0.31 -6.87
CA VAL A 117 6.15 -0.54 -5.72
C VAL A 117 7.19 -1.66 -5.61
N VAL A 118 7.73 -1.84 -4.42
CA VAL A 118 8.71 -2.85 -4.07
C VAL A 118 8.07 -3.82 -3.11
N TYR A 119 7.86 -5.05 -3.53
CA TYR A 119 7.32 -6.12 -2.69
C TYR A 119 8.46 -6.77 -1.91
N LEU A 120 8.29 -6.89 -0.59
CA LEU A 120 9.28 -7.50 0.30
C LEU A 120 8.72 -8.78 0.91
N GLU A 121 9.24 -9.92 0.46
CA GLU A 121 8.91 -11.27 0.96
C GLU A 121 10.12 -11.88 1.67
N SER A 122 9.89 -12.52 2.83
CA SER A 122 10.88 -13.42 3.43
C SER A 122 10.58 -14.86 3.03
N ALA A 123 11.58 -15.74 2.98
CA ALA A 123 11.43 -17.12 2.54
C ALA A 123 10.39 -17.91 3.38
N LEU A 124 10.30 -17.61 4.68
CA LEU A 124 9.31 -18.19 5.59
C LEU A 124 7.96 -17.46 5.58
N ARG A 125 7.79 -16.44 4.72
CA ARG A 125 6.60 -15.59 4.63
C ARG A 125 6.21 -15.01 5.98
N ALA A 126 7.20 -14.66 6.79
CA ALA A 126 7.04 -14.10 8.11
C ALA A 126 8.25 -13.25 8.47
N TRP A 127 8.05 -11.94 8.57
CA TRP A 127 9.11 -11.00 8.92
C TRP A 127 9.48 -11.07 10.40
N THR A 128 8.55 -11.50 11.26
CA THR A 128 8.82 -11.85 12.67
C THR A 128 9.85 -12.97 12.79
N THR A 129 9.61 -14.10 12.13
CA THR A 129 10.54 -15.24 12.14
C THR A 129 11.89 -14.88 11.54
N HIS A 130 11.90 -14.12 10.44
CA HIS A 130 13.15 -13.65 9.84
C HIS A 130 13.92 -12.74 10.81
N ALA A 131 13.28 -11.74 11.42
CA ALA A 131 13.94 -10.83 12.35
C ALA A 131 14.50 -11.55 13.59
N SER A 132 13.77 -12.55 14.10
CA SER A 132 14.23 -13.39 15.22
C SER A 132 15.42 -14.28 14.85
N LYS A 133 15.46 -14.79 13.61
CA LYS A 133 16.57 -15.64 13.12
C LYS A 133 17.87 -14.86 12.95
N TYR A 134 17.79 -13.61 12.50
CA TYR A 134 18.96 -12.78 12.22
C TYR A 134 19.05 -11.63 13.22
N GLY A 135 19.93 -11.78 14.23
CA GLY A 135 20.12 -10.76 15.28
C GLY A 135 20.51 -9.37 14.77
N ASP A 136 21.19 -9.29 13.63
CA ASP A 136 21.53 -8.02 12.94
C ASP A 136 20.44 -7.58 11.93
N SER A 137 19.21 -8.08 12.06
CA SER A 137 18.09 -7.75 11.15
C SER A 137 17.83 -6.24 11.00
N PRO A 138 17.97 -5.39 12.04
CA PRO A 138 17.83 -3.94 11.86
C PRO A 138 18.80 -3.35 10.82
N ARG A 139 20.07 -3.75 10.84
CA ARG A 139 21.06 -3.30 9.84
C ARG A 139 20.79 -3.91 8.47
N MET A 140 20.40 -5.17 8.41
CA MET A 140 20.05 -5.84 7.14
C MET A 140 18.90 -5.11 6.43
N TYR A 141 17.84 -4.73 7.15
CA TYR A 141 16.68 -4.07 6.53
C TYR A 141 17.01 -2.66 6.02
N ARG A 142 17.92 -1.94 6.70
CA ARG A 142 18.47 -0.68 6.17
C ARG A 142 19.23 -0.89 4.86
N ASN A 143 20.16 -1.85 4.86
CA ASN A 143 20.95 -2.18 3.67
C ASN A 143 20.05 -2.62 2.50
N LEU A 144 18.96 -3.36 2.78
CA LEU A 144 18.01 -3.77 1.75
C LEU A 144 17.33 -2.56 1.10
N ILE A 145 16.82 -1.62 1.89
CA ILE A 145 16.19 -0.41 1.38
C ILE A 145 17.19 0.40 0.54
N ASP A 146 18.41 0.61 1.04
CA ASP A 146 19.42 1.39 0.32
C ASP A 146 19.89 0.71 -0.98
N THR A 147 20.00 -0.62 -0.96
CA THR A 147 20.35 -1.41 -2.16
C THR A 147 19.26 -1.29 -3.21
N VAL A 148 17.98 -1.49 -2.84
CA VAL A 148 16.86 -1.40 -3.77
C VAL A 148 16.72 0.01 -4.34
N ARG A 149 16.95 1.06 -3.54
CA ARG A 149 16.96 2.43 -4.03
C ARG A 149 18.00 2.66 -5.13
N SER A 150 19.19 2.06 -4.97
CA SER A 150 20.25 2.10 -5.98
C SER A 150 19.87 1.30 -7.24
N ILE A 151 19.25 0.13 -7.08
CA ILE A 151 18.74 -0.67 -8.20
C ILE A 151 17.69 0.11 -9.01
N ILE A 152 16.75 0.79 -8.35
CA ILE A 152 15.74 1.61 -9.05
C ILE A 152 16.41 2.74 -9.85
N ALA A 153 17.42 3.40 -9.28
CA ALA A 153 18.16 4.45 -9.97
C ALA A 153 18.85 3.90 -11.23
N ASP A 154 19.50 2.74 -11.13
CA ASP A 154 20.13 2.03 -12.27
C ASP A 154 19.10 1.61 -13.34
N LYS A 155 18.06 0.86 -12.94
CA LYS A 155 17.03 0.34 -13.85
C LYS A 155 16.19 1.41 -14.53
N SER A 156 16.09 2.59 -13.92
CA SER A 156 15.43 3.76 -14.53
C SER A 156 16.31 4.53 -15.52
N SER A 157 17.52 4.04 -15.82
CA SER A 157 18.53 4.76 -16.61
C SER A 157 18.81 6.17 -16.05
N GLY A 158 18.88 6.28 -14.71
CA GLY A 158 19.08 7.53 -13.99
C GLY A 158 17.84 8.45 -13.87
N LYS A 159 16.71 8.13 -14.52
CA LYS A 159 15.51 8.99 -14.48
C LYS A 159 14.84 9.04 -13.10
N ALA A 160 15.05 8.03 -12.27
CA ALA A 160 14.60 7.94 -10.88
C ALA A 160 15.79 7.82 -9.89
N GLU A 161 16.78 8.71 -10.04
CA GLU A 161 17.93 8.81 -9.14
C GLU A 161 17.54 8.92 -7.65
N ARG A 162 18.42 8.48 -6.75
CA ARG A 162 18.13 8.41 -5.30
C ARG A 162 17.67 9.74 -4.68
N GLY A 163 18.15 10.87 -5.19
CA GLY A 163 17.75 12.22 -4.73
C GLY A 163 16.32 12.61 -5.11
N LYS A 164 15.73 11.97 -6.13
CA LYS A 164 14.33 12.17 -6.55
C LYS A 164 13.35 11.19 -5.94
N GLN A 165 13.86 10.20 -5.20
CA GLN A 165 13.05 9.16 -4.57
C GLN A 165 12.49 9.67 -3.24
N SER A 166 11.16 9.72 -3.13
CA SER A 166 10.43 9.87 -1.87
C SER A 166 9.91 8.52 -1.44
N ILE A 167 10.36 8.04 -0.28
CA ILE A 167 10.09 6.68 0.16
C ILE A 167 8.83 6.63 1.02
N VAL A 168 8.00 5.63 0.73
CA VAL A 168 6.88 5.20 1.56
C VAL A 168 7.21 3.81 2.10
N LEU A 169 7.32 3.67 3.42
CA LEU A 169 7.37 2.36 4.06
C LEU A 169 5.95 1.94 4.38
N SER A 170 5.46 0.87 3.76
CA SER A 170 4.12 0.36 3.93
C SER A 170 4.16 -1.11 4.32
N SER A 171 3.26 -1.53 5.19
CA SER A 171 3.20 -2.91 5.64
C SER A 171 1.77 -3.34 5.88
N HIS A 172 1.53 -4.65 5.75
CA HIS A 172 0.31 -5.28 6.24
C HIS A 172 0.64 -6.44 7.19
N SER A 173 -0.19 -6.65 8.22
CA SER A 173 -0.05 -7.75 9.17
C SER A 173 1.37 -7.87 9.77
N GLY A 174 1.95 -9.08 9.79
CA GLY A 174 3.31 -9.34 10.25
C GLY A 174 4.41 -8.59 9.49
N GLY A 175 4.13 -8.01 8.32
CA GLY A 175 5.05 -7.12 7.61
C GLY A 175 5.46 -5.89 8.41
N GLY A 176 4.66 -5.48 9.39
CA GLY A 176 5.02 -4.38 10.29
C GLY A 176 6.31 -4.60 11.05
N ARG A 177 6.67 -5.87 11.33
CA ARG A 177 7.96 -6.19 11.97
C ARG A 177 9.13 -5.71 11.14
N PHE A 178 9.07 -5.81 9.81
CA PHE A 178 10.13 -5.32 8.93
C PHE A 178 10.36 -3.81 9.15
N ILE A 179 9.28 -3.03 9.16
CA ILE A 179 9.36 -1.57 9.33
C ILE A 179 9.86 -1.22 10.74
N PHE A 180 9.35 -1.85 11.80
CA PHE A 180 9.81 -1.59 13.16
C PHE A 180 11.29 -1.94 13.34
N SER A 181 11.75 -3.08 12.83
CA SER A 181 13.16 -3.44 12.85
C SER A 181 14.03 -2.49 12.02
N TYR A 182 13.55 -2.01 10.86
CA TYR A 182 14.23 -0.94 10.12
C TYR A 182 14.40 0.33 10.98
N ILE A 183 13.31 0.82 11.59
CA ILE A 183 13.32 2.01 12.44
C ILE A 183 14.24 1.79 13.66
N GLN A 184 14.22 0.61 14.26
CA GLN A 184 15.11 0.24 15.35
C GLN A 184 16.60 0.38 14.95
N GLY A 185 16.94 0.02 13.71
CA GLY A 185 18.29 0.09 13.17
C GLY A 185 18.76 1.50 12.81
N GLU A 186 17.84 2.46 12.68
CA GLU A 186 18.17 3.85 12.38
C GLU A 186 18.41 4.66 13.66
N ALA A 187 19.46 5.49 13.68
CA ALA A 187 19.64 6.48 14.75
C ALA A 187 18.55 7.57 14.68
N THR A 188 18.24 8.00 13.45
CA THR A 188 17.13 8.88 13.12
C THR A 188 16.53 8.41 11.80
N ILE A 189 15.21 8.45 11.65
CA ILE A 189 14.56 8.07 10.39
C ILE A 189 15.01 9.06 9.30
N PRO A 190 15.58 8.59 8.18
CA PRO A 190 16.11 9.47 7.15
C PRO A 190 15.06 10.38 6.51
N ASP A 191 15.49 11.56 6.06
CA ASP A 191 14.61 12.57 5.49
C ASP A 191 13.92 12.10 4.19
N TYR A 192 14.55 11.21 3.42
CA TYR A 192 13.97 10.62 2.21
C TYR A 192 12.78 9.70 2.50
N ILE A 193 12.61 9.23 3.75
CA ILE A 193 11.38 8.56 4.20
C ILE A 193 10.33 9.64 4.44
N LYS A 194 9.34 9.72 3.55
CA LYS A 194 8.27 10.74 3.61
C LYS A 194 6.99 10.20 4.22
N ARG A 195 6.78 8.88 4.21
CA ARG A 195 5.58 8.29 4.78
C ARG A 195 5.85 6.92 5.37
N ILE A 196 5.23 6.66 6.52
CA ILE A 196 5.23 5.34 7.16
C ILE A 196 3.77 4.92 7.35
N VAL A 197 3.45 3.73 6.85
CA VAL A 197 2.10 3.19 6.79
C VAL A 197 2.06 1.83 7.46
N PHE A 198 1.13 1.68 8.40
CA PHE A 198 0.79 0.40 9.00
C PHE A 198 -0.68 0.05 8.72
N LEU A 199 -0.90 -0.97 7.89
CA LEU A 199 -2.22 -1.56 7.65
C LEU A 199 -2.33 -2.79 8.54
N ASP A 200 -3.00 -2.63 9.67
CA ASP A 200 -3.19 -3.67 10.67
C ASP A 200 -1.89 -4.41 11.03
N SER A 201 -0.82 -3.64 11.18
CA SER A 201 0.55 -4.15 11.29
C SER A 201 1.35 -3.51 12.42
N VAL A 202 0.68 -2.89 13.39
CA VAL A 202 1.33 -2.17 14.50
C VAL A 202 1.69 -3.06 15.72
N TYR A 203 1.56 -4.39 15.62
CA TYR A 203 1.79 -5.32 16.74
C TYR A 203 3.16 -5.13 17.43
N GLY A 204 4.20 -4.89 16.63
CA GLY A 204 5.58 -4.74 17.09
C GLY A 204 5.93 -3.36 17.64
N TYR A 205 4.94 -2.48 17.87
CA TYR A 205 5.21 -1.17 18.45
C TYR A 205 5.61 -1.29 19.92
N GLU A 206 6.72 -0.63 20.24
CA GLU A 206 7.32 -0.52 21.56
C GLU A 206 7.78 0.93 21.76
N GLU A 207 7.28 1.58 22.80
CA GLU A 207 7.56 3.00 23.10
C GLU A 207 9.08 3.27 23.14
N SER A 208 9.80 2.49 23.94
CA SER A 208 11.24 2.64 24.20
C SER A 208 12.13 2.51 22.97
N LEU A 209 11.66 1.78 21.94
CA LEU A 209 12.41 1.56 20.71
C LEU A 209 12.03 2.53 19.58
N HIS A 210 10.81 3.05 19.59
CA HIS A 210 10.22 3.69 18.41
C HIS A 210 9.67 5.10 18.62
N SER A 211 9.13 5.41 19.79
CA SER A 211 8.35 6.64 19.99
C SER A 211 9.16 7.91 19.70
N ASP A 212 10.34 8.03 20.31
CA ASP A 212 11.24 9.17 20.11
C ASP A 212 11.63 9.36 18.62
N LYS A 213 11.89 8.26 17.90
CA LYS A 213 12.26 8.30 16.48
C LYS A 213 11.10 8.78 15.61
N PHE A 214 9.88 8.29 15.86
CA PHE A 214 8.70 8.79 15.16
C PHE A 214 8.45 10.26 15.45
N CYS A 215 8.55 10.67 16.71
CA CYS A 215 8.29 12.04 17.11
C CYS A 215 9.26 13.03 16.47
N LYS A 216 10.56 12.73 16.55
CA LYS A 216 11.62 13.52 15.90
C LYS A 216 11.39 13.57 14.39
N TRP A 217 11.15 12.44 13.75
CA TRP A 217 10.90 12.38 12.30
C TRP A 217 9.67 13.19 11.87
N LEU A 218 8.55 13.08 12.59
CA LEU A 218 7.36 13.90 12.33
C LEU A 218 7.62 15.39 12.57
N GLY A 219 8.54 15.75 13.48
CA GLY A 219 8.98 17.11 13.73
C GLY A 219 9.89 17.70 12.64
N GLN A 220 10.69 16.87 11.95
CA GLN A 220 11.68 17.31 10.97
C GLN A 220 11.08 17.96 9.71
N SER A 221 9.89 17.54 9.26
CA SER A 221 9.29 18.08 8.03
C SER A 221 7.78 18.07 8.04
N SER A 222 7.15 19.13 7.51
CA SER A 222 5.70 19.17 7.25
C SER A 222 5.23 18.14 6.22
N LYS A 223 6.16 17.56 5.44
CA LYS A 223 5.88 16.54 4.42
C LYS A 223 5.89 15.11 4.96
N ASN A 224 6.34 14.90 6.21
CA ASN A 224 6.40 13.58 6.83
C ASN A 224 5.02 13.16 7.35
N ALA A 225 4.60 11.94 7.02
CA ALA A 225 3.26 11.45 7.35
C ALA A 225 3.26 10.03 7.94
N LEU A 226 2.70 9.87 9.14
CA LEU A 226 2.42 8.58 9.77
C LEU A 226 0.94 8.22 9.57
N VAL A 227 0.69 7.06 8.97
CA VAL A 227 -0.67 6.53 8.76
C VAL A 227 -0.79 5.15 9.37
N VAL A 228 -1.79 4.96 10.23
CA VAL A 228 -2.07 3.69 10.90
C VAL A 228 -3.54 3.38 10.74
N TYR A 229 -3.87 2.28 10.07
CA TYR A 229 -5.23 1.77 9.99
C TYR A 229 -5.29 0.42 10.69
N SER A 230 -6.12 0.30 11.72
CA SER A 230 -6.28 -0.93 12.50
C SER A 230 -7.75 -1.13 12.85
N TYR A 231 -8.05 -2.16 13.63
CA TYR A 231 -9.38 -2.39 14.18
C TYR A 231 -9.28 -2.91 15.61
N ILE A 232 -10.40 -2.92 16.33
CA ILE A 232 -10.49 -3.57 17.64
C ILE A 232 -10.54 -5.08 17.43
N ASP A 233 -9.37 -5.68 17.34
CA ASP A 233 -9.13 -7.11 17.12
C ASP A 233 -9.25 -7.96 18.39
N THR A 234 -9.15 -7.35 19.57
CA THR A 234 -9.34 -8.03 20.88
C THR A 234 -10.74 -8.60 21.11
N THR A 235 -11.73 -8.13 20.36
CA THR A 235 -13.12 -8.63 20.41
C THR A 235 -13.34 -9.91 19.60
N VAL A 236 -12.36 -10.32 18.78
CA VAL A 236 -12.51 -11.48 17.89
C VAL A 236 -12.37 -12.77 18.69
N ILE A 237 -13.38 -13.63 18.54
CA ILE A 237 -13.42 -14.97 19.10
C ILE A 237 -13.45 -15.98 17.95
N LEU A 238 -12.48 -16.90 17.93
CA LEU A 238 -12.42 -18.02 16.99
C LEU A 238 -12.42 -19.32 17.80
N ASP A 239 -13.29 -20.26 17.44
CA ASP A 239 -13.44 -21.55 18.14
C ASP A 239 -13.60 -21.40 19.66
N GLY A 240 -14.40 -20.41 20.09
CA GLY A 240 -14.68 -20.13 21.50
C GLY A 240 -13.55 -19.46 22.27
N LYS A 241 -12.44 -19.07 21.61
CA LYS A 241 -11.28 -18.43 22.26
C LYS A 241 -10.97 -17.08 21.63
N HIS A 242 -10.57 -16.13 22.47
CA HIS A 242 -9.94 -14.90 21.99
C HIS A 242 -8.64 -15.23 21.28
N ILE A 243 -8.49 -14.75 20.05
CA ILE A 243 -7.27 -14.96 19.25
C ILE A 243 -6.21 -13.88 19.49
N VAL A 244 -6.59 -12.78 20.13
CA VAL A 244 -5.72 -11.66 20.46
C VAL A 244 -5.84 -11.34 21.95
N SER A 245 -4.70 -11.18 22.62
CA SER A 245 -4.67 -10.76 24.03
C SER A 245 -5.10 -9.31 24.19
N PRO A 246 -5.57 -8.88 25.38
CA PRO A 246 -6.07 -7.51 25.59
C PRO A 246 -5.10 -6.39 25.19
N THR A 247 -3.79 -6.64 25.27
CA THR A 247 -2.72 -5.67 24.96
C THR A 247 -1.92 -6.02 23.71
N GLY A 248 -2.15 -7.20 23.12
CA GLY A 248 -1.41 -7.69 21.95
C GLY A 248 -1.97 -7.23 20.61
N GLY A 249 -3.18 -6.65 20.62
CA GLY A 249 -3.89 -6.29 19.39
C GLY A 249 -3.45 -4.99 18.74
N THR A 250 -3.69 -4.85 17.44
CA THR A 250 -3.37 -3.64 16.69
C THR A 250 -4.16 -2.44 17.17
N GLY A 251 -5.43 -2.63 17.53
CA GLY A 251 -6.26 -1.56 18.09
C GLY A 251 -5.71 -1.03 19.42
N TYR A 252 -5.14 -1.90 20.26
CA TYR A 252 -4.46 -1.49 21.48
C TYR A 252 -3.16 -0.73 21.16
N LYS A 253 -2.30 -1.31 20.32
CA LYS A 253 -1.01 -0.71 19.94
C LYS A 253 -1.15 0.62 19.19
N SER A 254 -2.20 0.80 18.40
CA SER A 254 -2.53 2.09 17.78
C SER A 254 -2.87 3.16 18.81
N ARG A 255 -3.63 2.82 19.86
CA ARG A 255 -3.93 3.76 20.97
C ARG A 255 -2.69 4.08 21.78
N GLN A 256 -1.86 3.07 22.06
CA GLN A 256 -0.56 3.26 22.73
C GLN A 256 0.30 4.26 21.94
N MET A 257 0.51 4.01 20.64
CA MET A 257 1.26 4.92 19.77
C MET A 257 0.68 6.33 19.76
N ALA A 258 -0.64 6.49 19.67
CA ALA A 258 -1.28 7.81 19.73
C ALA A 258 -1.02 8.51 21.08
N GLY A 259 -1.13 7.78 22.19
CA GLY A 259 -0.84 8.27 23.53
C GLY A 259 0.60 8.75 23.68
N ASP A 260 1.56 7.99 23.15
CA ASP A 260 2.98 8.32 23.24
C ASP A 260 3.32 9.58 22.40
N LEU A 261 2.70 9.74 21.22
CA LEU A 261 2.81 10.97 20.43
C LEU A 261 2.24 12.19 21.17
N ILE A 262 1.12 12.03 21.87
CA ILE A 262 0.50 13.09 22.68
C ILE A 262 1.39 13.42 23.88
N ALA A 263 1.90 12.42 24.58
CA ALA A 263 2.80 12.58 25.73
C ALA A 263 4.08 13.32 25.34
N TRP A 264 4.57 13.10 24.11
CA TRP A 264 5.70 13.87 23.56
C TRP A 264 5.36 15.34 23.24
N GLY A 265 4.08 15.71 23.19
CA GLY A 265 3.61 17.08 22.99
C GLY A 265 2.91 17.32 21.64
N MET A 266 2.62 16.28 20.85
CA MET A 266 1.84 16.45 19.62
C MET A 266 0.36 16.70 19.92
N LYS A 267 -0.19 17.76 19.33
CA LYS A 267 -1.61 18.14 19.48
C LYS A 267 -2.52 17.34 18.54
N LEU A 268 -2.63 16.02 18.77
CA LEU A 268 -3.55 15.18 18.00
C LEU A 268 -5.00 15.53 18.36
N THR A 269 -5.87 15.64 17.35
CA THR A 269 -7.31 15.70 17.54
C THR A 269 -7.86 14.28 17.63
N SER A 270 -8.54 13.96 18.72
CA SER A 270 -9.27 12.70 18.88
C SER A 270 -10.74 12.87 18.50
N ALA A 271 -11.28 11.89 17.78
CA ALA A 271 -12.70 11.80 17.48
C ALA A 271 -13.11 10.34 17.39
N SER A 272 -14.33 10.01 17.79
CA SER A 272 -14.86 8.65 17.71
C SER A 272 -16.32 8.67 17.29
N ASP A 273 -16.70 7.72 16.46
CA ASP A 273 -18.09 7.39 16.15
C ASP A 273 -18.30 5.86 16.26
N THR A 274 -19.45 5.35 15.80
CA THR A 274 -19.77 3.91 15.81
C THR A 274 -18.95 3.09 14.81
N SER A 275 -18.25 3.76 13.89
CA SER A 275 -17.42 3.14 12.86
C SER A 275 -15.95 3.16 13.23
N PHE A 276 -15.39 4.30 13.63
CA PHE A 276 -13.98 4.48 13.90
C PHE A 276 -13.72 5.36 15.13
N CYS A 277 -12.69 4.99 15.88
CA CYS A 277 -11.93 5.88 16.73
C CYS A 277 -10.74 6.43 15.91
N SER A 278 -10.44 7.72 16.04
CA SER A 278 -9.42 8.41 15.25
C SER A 278 -8.56 9.35 16.07
N TYR A 279 -7.29 9.43 15.68
CA TYR A 279 -6.33 10.43 16.16
C TYR A 279 -5.65 11.07 14.94
N THR A 280 -5.75 12.38 14.81
CA THR A 280 -5.33 13.08 13.58
C THR A 280 -4.53 14.34 13.88
N LEU A 281 -3.60 14.69 12.98
CA LEU A 281 -2.88 15.96 13.00
C LEU A 281 -2.62 16.42 11.58
N LYS A 282 -3.49 17.29 11.05
CA LYS A 282 -3.41 17.86 9.70
C LYS A 282 -3.06 16.75 8.67
N ASN A 283 -1.99 16.97 7.90
CA ASN A 283 -1.49 16.04 6.88
C ASN A 283 -0.32 15.17 7.39
N LYS A 284 -0.10 15.13 8.72
CA LYS A 284 1.07 14.48 9.35
C LYS A 284 0.75 13.18 10.05
N VAL A 285 -0.38 13.09 10.75
CA VAL A 285 -0.74 11.88 11.49
C VAL A 285 -2.19 11.54 11.20
N GLN A 286 -2.45 10.29 10.85
CA GLN A 286 -3.79 9.72 10.79
C GLN A 286 -3.75 8.29 11.33
N ILE A 287 -4.33 8.11 12.51
CA ILE A 287 -4.54 6.81 13.14
C ILE A 287 -6.04 6.56 13.13
N LEU A 288 -6.51 5.55 12.39
CA LEU A 288 -7.91 5.14 12.35
C LEU A 288 -8.04 3.72 12.88
N ILE A 289 -8.90 3.54 13.88
CA ILE A 289 -9.14 2.26 14.56
C ILE A 289 -10.61 1.91 14.36
N LYS A 290 -10.88 0.90 13.53
CA LYS A 290 -12.25 0.44 13.24
C LYS A 290 -12.87 -0.20 14.49
N GLU A 291 -14.01 0.32 14.92
CA GLU A 291 -14.84 -0.27 15.97
C GLU A 291 -15.33 -1.66 15.58
N ASN A 292 -15.41 -2.57 16.55
CA ASN A 292 -15.74 -3.98 16.28
C ASN A 292 -16.67 -4.61 17.34
N PRO A 293 -17.88 -4.06 17.57
CA PRO A 293 -18.80 -4.57 18.59
C PRO A 293 -19.30 -6.00 18.32
N HIS A 294 -19.10 -6.52 17.11
CA HIS A 294 -19.58 -7.83 16.68
C HIS A 294 -18.45 -8.86 16.50
N GLY A 295 -17.22 -8.56 16.92
CA GLY A 295 -16.11 -9.51 16.87
C GLY A 295 -15.74 -10.02 15.46
N LYS A 296 -15.96 -9.19 14.42
CA LYS A 296 -15.65 -9.56 13.03
C LYS A 296 -14.14 -9.48 12.75
N ILE A 297 -13.66 -10.28 11.82
CA ILE A 297 -12.26 -10.23 11.37
C ILE A 297 -12.16 -9.19 10.24
N TYR A 298 -11.58 -8.02 10.52
CA TYR A 298 -11.36 -6.96 9.53
C TYR A 298 -9.92 -6.89 9.00
N HIS A 299 -9.08 -7.84 9.40
CA HIS A 299 -7.64 -7.88 9.13
C HIS A 299 -7.26 -7.51 7.69
N THR A 300 -7.89 -8.15 6.71
CA THR A 300 -7.65 -7.93 5.28
C THR A 300 -8.59 -6.90 4.67
N VAL A 301 -9.80 -6.76 5.24
CA VAL A 301 -10.83 -5.81 4.81
C VAL A 301 -10.33 -4.37 4.86
N LEU A 302 -9.44 -4.05 5.80
CA LEU A 302 -8.77 -2.74 5.87
C LEU A 302 -8.02 -2.40 4.59
N VAL A 303 -7.32 -3.37 3.98
CA VAL A 303 -6.60 -3.15 2.72
C VAL A 303 -7.55 -3.16 1.55
N GLU A 304 -8.46 -4.14 1.53
CA GLU A 304 -9.48 -4.32 0.50
C GLU A 304 -10.31 -3.04 0.30
N ARG A 305 -10.74 -2.40 1.40
CA ARG A 305 -11.55 -1.18 1.34
C ARG A 305 -10.68 0.08 1.20
N ASN A 306 -9.78 0.03 0.22
CA ASN A 306 -8.91 1.11 -0.23
C ASN A 306 -7.85 1.56 0.79
N GLY A 307 -7.45 0.71 1.75
CA GLY A 307 -6.49 1.09 2.80
C GLY A 307 -5.11 1.48 2.26
N PHE A 308 -4.61 0.73 1.28
CA PHE A 308 -3.32 1.06 0.65
C PHE A 308 -3.40 2.37 -0.15
N VAL A 309 -4.40 2.53 -1.02
CA VAL A 309 -4.62 3.79 -1.75
C VAL A 309 -4.77 4.99 -0.80
N SER A 310 -5.62 4.83 0.22
CA SER A 310 -5.91 5.91 1.18
C SER A 310 -4.67 6.34 1.94
N SER A 311 -3.90 5.37 2.45
CA SER A 311 -2.71 5.67 3.22
C SER A 311 -1.61 6.31 2.38
N VAL A 312 -1.39 5.86 1.14
CA VAL A 312 -0.39 6.46 0.23
C VAL A 312 -0.77 7.90 -0.16
N LEU A 313 -2.06 8.18 -0.36
CA LEU A 313 -2.54 9.51 -0.78
C LEU A 313 -2.87 10.47 0.37
N PHE A 314 -2.84 10.01 1.63
CA PHE A 314 -3.10 10.84 2.80
C PHE A 314 -2.24 12.11 2.81
N GLY A 315 -2.88 13.26 3.05
CA GLY A 315 -2.23 14.57 3.10
C GLY A 315 -1.83 15.14 1.74
N THR A 316 -2.16 14.47 0.64
CA THR A 316 -1.93 14.95 -0.73
C THR A 316 -3.19 15.56 -1.31
N ARG A 317 -3.07 16.32 -2.42
CA ARG A 317 -4.24 16.87 -3.13
C ARG A 317 -5.18 15.82 -3.74
N TYR A 318 -4.76 14.55 -3.81
CA TYR A 318 -5.55 13.45 -4.34
C TYR A 318 -6.27 12.65 -3.25
N GLU A 319 -6.10 13.01 -1.98
CA GLU A 319 -6.81 12.38 -0.88
C GLU A 319 -8.33 12.41 -1.12
N GLN A 320 -8.98 11.25 -0.98
CA GLN A 320 -10.41 11.02 -1.21
C GLN A 320 -10.92 11.43 -2.62
N ARG A 321 -10.04 11.58 -3.62
CA ARG A 321 -10.44 11.90 -5.00
C ARG A 321 -10.69 10.63 -5.81
N GLY A 322 -11.97 10.25 -5.94
CA GLY A 322 -12.40 9.08 -6.70
C GLY A 322 -12.22 7.75 -5.95
N TYR A 323 -12.04 7.81 -4.63
CA TYR A 323 -12.08 6.67 -3.72
C TYR A 323 -12.57 7.15 -2.35
N LYS A 324 -13.02 6.23 -1.50
CA LYS A 324 -13.26 6.48 -0.07
C LYS A 324 -12.66 5.35 0.75
N PHE A 325 -11.91 5.66 1.80
CA PHE A 325 -11.48 4.63 2.75
C PHE A 325 -12.70 3.99 3.41
N TRP A 326 -12.68 2.66 3.56
CA TRP A 326 -13.84 1.89 4.00
C TRP A 326 -15.05 1.96 3.03
N GLY A 327 -14.82 2.35 1.78
CA GLY A 327 -15.81 2.35 0.69
C GLY A 327 -15.72 1.10 -0.21
N ASN A 328 -16.31 1.19 -1.40
CA ASN A 328 -16.15 0.17 -2.45
C ASN A 328 -14.73 0.20 -3.04
N ARG A 329 -14.22 -0.96 -3.48
CA ARG A 329 -12.90 -1.10 -4.11
C ARG A 329 -12.77 -0.16 -5.32
N CYS A 330 -11.93 0.88 -5.22
CA CYS A 330 -11.74 1.87 -6.29
C CYS A 330 -10.89 1.34 -7.44
N TYR A 331 -10.27 0.18 -7.24
CA TYR A 331 -9.27 -0.41 -8.12
C TYR A 331 -9.79 -1.63 -8.89
N ASN A 332 -11.08 -1.98 -8.78
CA ASN A 332 -11.69 -3.10 -9.52
C ASN A 332 -11.36 -3.09 -11.03
N PRO A 333 -11.39 -1.94 -11.75
CA PRO A 333 -11.02 -1.90 -13.17
C PRO A 333 -9.57 -2.26 -13.49
N PHE A 334 -8.70 -2.36 -12.48
CA PHE A 334 -7.26 -2.59 -12.63
C PHE A 334 -6.81 -3.98 -12.14
N ILE A 335 -7.76 -4.84 -11.72
CA ILE A 335 -7.48 -6.22 -11.30
C ILE A 335 -7.27 -7.08 -12.55
N ASP A 336 -6.18 -7.84 -12.55
CA ASP A 336 -5.74 -8.70 -13.66
C ASP A 336 -6.61 -9.94 -13.85
#